data_AF-A0A154IJZ3-F1
#
_entry.id   AF-A0A154IJZ3-F1
#
_cell.length_a   1.000
_cell.length_b   1.000
_cell.length_c   1.000
_cell.angle_alpha   90.00
_cell.angle_beta   90.00
_cell.angle_gamma   90.00
#
_symmetry.space_group_name_H-M   'P 1'
#
loop_
_entity.id
_entity.type
_entity.pdbx_description
1 polymer ?
#
loop_
_entity_poly.entity_id
_entity_poly.type
_entity_poly.pdbx_seq_one_letter_code
_entity_poly.pdbx_strand_id
1 'polypeptide(L)'
;MLNSEKSQVSLRLPTSLVSEFDRIAAILERDRTWVMQRALNQYLATEGAEILADKQGLDELDRGDSVDLEDVLEKARAIVNAAEYRRRTRVG
;
A
#
# COMPACT_ATOMS: atom_id res chain seq x y z
N MET A 1 7.58 -9.11 21.39
CA MET A 1 7.48 -7.67 21.71
C MET A 1 8.11 -6.93 20.55
N LEU A 2 7.31 -6.24 19.72
CA LEU A 2 7.86 -5.37 18.67
C LEU A 2 8.58 -4.22 19.39
N ASN A 3 9.89 -4.10 19.19
CA ASN A 3 10.71 -3.08 19.84
C ASN A 3 10.17 -1.70 19.42
N SER A 4 9.77 -0.88 20.39
CA SER A 4 9.30 0.50 20.17
C SER A 4 10.50 1.44 19.96
N GLU A 5 11.49 0.99 19.19
CA GLU A 5 12.68 1.79 18.91
C GLU A 5 12.29 3.00 18.07
N LYS A 6 12.48 4.18 18.67
CA LYS A 6 12.25 5.46 18.02
C LYS A 6 13.59 6.02 17.58
N SER A 7 13.70 6.33 16.29
CA SER A 7 14.83 7.09 15.75
C SER A 7 14.46 8.57 15.68
N GLN A 8 15.38 9.43 16.09
CA GLN A 8 15.22 10.88 15.95
C GLN A 8 15.67 11.32 14.55
N VAL A 9 14.81 12.04 13.83
CA VAL A 9 15.09 12.59 12.50
C VAL A 9 15.03 14.11 12.57
N SER A 10 16.02 14.79 11.98
CA SER A 10 16.03 16.25 11.84
C SER A 10 15.75 16.62 10.38
N LEU A 11 14.73 17.47 10.15
CA LEU A 11 14.33 17.94 8.83
C LEU A 11 14.33 19.46 8.81
N ARG A 12 14.85 20.05 7.73
CA ARG A 12 14.65 21.47 7.43
C ARG A 12 13.39 21.61 6.59
N LEU A 13 12.41 22.34 7.09
CA LEU A 13 11.12 22.58 6.44
C LEU A 13 10.86 24.08 6.33
N PRO A 14 10.12 24.54 5.30
CA PRO A 14 9.66 25.91 5.24
C PRO A 14 8.86 26.29 6.49
N THR A 15 9.10 27.48 7.04
CA THR A 15 8.39 27.96 8.23
C THR A 15 6.87 27.99 8.03
N SER A 16 6.42 28.35 6.81
CA SER A 16 5.00 28.34 6.44
C SER A 16 4.37 26.95 6.54
N LEU A 17 5.10 25.90 6.16
CA LEU A 17 4.60 24.53 6.27
C LEU A 17 4.46 24.11 7.73
N VAL A 18 5.45 24.45 8.56
CA VAL A 18 5.42 24.16 10.01
C VAL A 18 4.24 24.89 10.67
N SER A 19 3.99 26.15 10.31
CA SER A 19 2.87 26.90 10.87
C SER A 19 1.49 26.33 10.51
N GLU A 20 1.32 25.75 9.32
CA GLU A 20 0.06 25.09 8.97
C GLU A 20 -0.17 23.83 9.81
N PHE A 21 0.88 23.03 10.06
CA PHE A 21 0.78 21.90 10.98
C PHE A 21 0.47 22.33 12.42
N ASP A 22 1.04 23.44 12.89
CA ASP A 22 0.74 24.00 14.22
C ASP A 22 -0.73 24.39 14.36
N ARG A 23 -1.31 25.02 13.33
CA ARG A 23 -2.73 25.39 13.31
C ARG A 23 -3.64 24.16 13.37
N ILE A 24 -3.32 23.13 12.58
CA ILE A 24 -4.06 21.86 12.59
C ILE A 24 -3.95 21.19 13.96
N ALA A 25 -2.74 21.15 14.53
CA ALA A 25 -2.47 20.54 15.83
C ALA A 25 -3.29 21.23 16.94
N ALA A 26 -3.37 22.57 16.93
CA ALA A 26 -4.17 23.34 17.86
C ALA A 26 -5.67 23.02 17.76
N ILE A 27 -6.23 22.94 16.54
CA ILE A 27 -7.65 22.62 16.32
C ILE A 27 -7.97 21.20 16.80
N LEU A 28 -7.04 20.26 16.64
CA LEU A 28 -7.22 18.86 17.02
C LEU A 28 -6.88 18.59 18.49
N GLU A 29 -6.41 19.60 19.24
CA GLU A 29 -5.91 19.46 20.62
C GLU A 29 -4.82 18.37 20.72
N ARG A 30 -3.87 18.38 19.78
CA ARG A 30 -2.74 17.44 19.71
C ARG A 30 -1.42 18.17 19.52
N ASP A 31 -0.31 17.48 19.75
CA ASP A 31 1.02 17.99 19.42
C ASP A 31 1.28 17.97 17.90
N ARG A 32 2.04 18.96 17.41
CA ARG A 32 2.50 19.01 16.00
C ARG A 32 3.15 17.68 15.56
N THR A 33 3.98 17.09 16.43
CA THR A 33 4.65 15.81 16.17
C THR A 33 3.66 14.67 15.91
N TRP A 34 2.49 14.69 16.54
CA TRP A 34 1.44 13.69 16.27
C TRP A 34 0.85 13.88 14.87
N VAL A 35 0.53 15.11 14.48
CA VAL A 35 -0.02 15.43 13.15
C VAL A 35 0.98 15.08 12.05
N MET A 36 2.26 15.41 12.26
CA MET A 36 3.33 15.09 11.30
C MET A 36 3.53 13.58 11.17
N GLN A 37 3.56 12.82 12.27
CA GLN A 37 3.63 11.35 12.20
C GLN A 37 2.44 10.77 11.45
N ARG A 38 1.23 11.28 11.68
CA ARG A 38 0.04 10.86 10.93
C ARG A 38 0.20 11.12 9.43
N ALA A 39 0.68 12.29 9.03
CA ALA A 39 0.91 12.63 7.64
C ALA A 39 1.96 11.72 6.99
N LEU A 40 3.07 11.45 7.67
CA LEU A 40 4.12 10.54 7.20
C LEU A 40 3.60 9.11 7.03
N ASN A 41 2.84 8.61 8.01
CA ASN A 41 2.22 7.28 7.92
C ASN A 41 1.21 7.20 6.77
N GLN A 42 0.44 8.27 6.54
CA GLN A 42 -0.51 8.32 5.43
C GLN A 42 0.21 8.24 4.08
N TYR A 43 1.31 9.00 3.89
CA TYR A 43 2.11 8.94 2.68
C TYR A 43 2.64 7.52 2.41
N LEU A 44 3.19 6.85 3.44
CA LEU A 44 3.67 5.48 3.32
C LEU A 44 2.56 4.48 3.00
N ALA A 45 1.35 4.68 3.55
CA ALA A 45 0.22 3.80 3.31
C ALA A 45 -0.41 3.97 1.91
N THR A 46 -0.17 5.10 1.23
CA THR A 46 -0.70 5.37 -0.10
C THR A 46 0.40 5.40 -1.15
N GLU A 47 0.95 6.57 -1.43
CA GLU A 47 1.92 6.80 -2.51
C GLU A 47 3.19 5.96 -2.29
N GLY A 48 3.66 5.87 -1.04
CA GLY A 48 4.81 5.04 -0.71
C GLY A 48 4.57 3.56 -0.97
N ALA A 49 3.37 3.05 -0.69
CA ALA A 49 3.02 1.66 -0.92
C ALA A 49 2.97 1.34 -2.42
N GLU A 50 2.39 2.24 -3.23
CA GLU A 50 2.34 2.11 -4.69
C GLU A 50 3.76 2.08 -5.29
N ILE A 51 4.62 3.03 -4.92
CA ILE A 51 6.01 3.10 -5.40
C ILE A 51 6.78 1.82 -5.06
N LEU A 52 6.61 1.30 -3.85
CA LEU A 52 7.28 0.08 -3.41
C LEU A 52 6.74 -1.16 -4.13
N ALA A 53 5.43 -1.24 -4.36
CA ALA A 53 4.79 -2.34 -5.09
C ALA A 53 5.24 -2.36 -6.56
N ASP A 54 5.30 -1.20 -7.22
CA ASP A 54 5.79 -1.09 -8.59
C ASP A 54 7.24 -1.55 -8.69
N LYS A 55 8.09 -1.11 -7.75
CA LYS A 55 9.50 -1.53 -7.72
C LYS A 55 9.61 -3.05 -7.51
N GLN A 56 8.81 -3.63 -6.62
CA GLN A 56 8.78 -5.07 -6.41
C GLN A 56 8.38 -5.81 -7.69
N GLY A 57 7.35 -5.34 -8.40
CA GLY A 57 6.92 -5.94 -9.66
C GLY A 57 8.02 -5.93 -10.72
N LEU A 58 8.77 -4.81 -10.84
CA LEU A 58 9.92 -4.74 -11.74
C LEU A 58 11.03 -5.73 -11.33
N ASP A 59 11.31 -5.88 -10.03
CA ASP A 59 12.30 -6.84 -9.54
C ASP A 59 11.88 -8.30 -9.80
N GLU A 60 10.58 -8.61 -9.74
CA GLU A 60 10.04 -9.92 -10.11
C GLU A 60 10.23 -10.20 -11.59
N LEU A 61 9.95 -9.22 -12.47
CA LEU A 61 10.21 -9.34 -13.90
C LEU A 61 11.70 -9.57 -14.20
N ASP A 62 12.59 -8.82 -13.55
CA ASP A 62 14.04 -8.93 -13.74
C ASP A 62 14.58 -10.32 -13.32
N ARG A 63 13.96 -10.95 -12.31
CA ARG A 63 14.28 -12.33 -11.89
C ARG A 63 13.66 -13.40 -12.78
N GLY A 64 12.81 -13.02 -13.72
CA GLY A 64 12.04 -13.96 -14.55
C GLY A 64 10.85 -14.58 -13.81
N ASP A 65 10.41 -14.01 -12.69
CA ASP A 65 9.22 -14.42 -11.93
C ASP A 65 7.92 -13.95 -12.64
N SER A 66 7.85 -14.12 -13.96
CA SER A 66 6.74 -13.72 -14.82
C SER A 66 6.03 -14.95 -15.41
N VAL A 67 4.73 -14.82 -15.68
CA VAL A 67 3.94 -15.86 -16.35
C VAL A 67 3.30 -15.28 -17.60
N ASP A 68 3.18 -16.09 -18.65
CA ASP A 68 2.50 -15.68 -19.88
C ASP A 68 1.01 -15.43 -19.59
N LEU A 69 0.50 -14.30 -20.11
CA LEU A 69 -0.88 -13.89 -19.87
C LEU A 69 -1.89 -14.85 -20.49
N GLU A 70 -1.61 -15.40 -21.67
CA GLU A 70 -2.54 -16.31 -22.34
C GLU A 70 -2.67 -17.62 -21.54
N ASP A 71 -1.55 -18.14 -21.03
CA ASP A 71 -1.55 -19.32 -20.14
C ASP A 71 -2.41 -19.10 -18.89
N VAL A 72 -2.35 -17.90 -18.31
CA VAL A 72 -3.17 -17.53 -17.13
C VAL A 72 -4.65 -17.45 -17.50
N LEU A 73 -4.98 -16.82 -18.63
CA LEU A 73 -6.36 -16.67 -19.10
C LEU A 73 -6.99 -18.02 -19.45
N GLU A 74 -6.24 -18.92 -20.10
CA GLU A 74 -6.71 -20.28 -20.40
C GLU A 74 -7.05 -21.04 -19.12
N LYS A 75 -6.14 -21.03 -18.12
CA LYS A 75 -6.36 -21.64 -16.81
C LYS A 75 -7.58 -21.06 -16.10
N ALA A 76 -7.74 -19.74 -16.13
CA ALA A 76 -8.89 -19.07 -15.51
C ALA A 76 -10.22 -19.50 -16.15
N ARG A 77 -10.30 -19.56 -17.49
CA ARG A 77 -11.51 -20.04 -18.20
C ARG A 77 -11.84 -21.48 -17.84
N ALA A 78 -10.83 -22.36 -17.75
CA ALA A 78 -11.03 -23.76 -17.36
C ALA A 78 -11.61 -23.88 -15.94
N ILE A 79 -11.11 -23.08 -14.98
CA ILE A 79 -11.61 -23.05 -13.60
C ILE A 79 -13.08 -22.60 -13.55
N VAL A 80 -13.43 -21.53 -14.28
CA VAL A 80 -14.81 -21.00 -14.34
C VAL A 80 -15.75 -22.04 -14.93
N ASN A 81 -15.40 -22.63 -16.09
CA ASN A 81 -16.22 -23.66 -16.74
C ASN A 81 -16.48 -24.86 -15.83
N ALA A 82 -15.45 -25.32 -15.10
CA ALA A 82 -15.60 -26.41 -14.14
C ALA A 82 -16.52 -26.04 -12.96
N ALA A 83 -16.46 -24.80 -12.49
CA ALA A 83 -17.33 -24.30 -11.42
C ALA A 83 -18.79 -24.21 -11.87
N GLU A 84 -19.05 -23.67 -13.06
CA GLU A 84 -20.39 -23.59 -13.65
C GLU A 84 -20.98 -24.97 -13.91
N TYR A 85 -20.17 -25.90 -14.43
CA TYR A 85 -20.58 -27.28 -14.62
C TYR A 85 -21.08 -27.89 -13.31
N ARG A 86 -20.28 -27.81 -12.22
CA ARG A 86 -20.67 -28.30 -10.89
C ARG A 86 -21.94 -27.65 -10.33
N ARG A 87 -22.13 -26.35 -10.59
CA ARG A 87 -23.33 -25.63 -10.15
C ARG A 87 -24.57 -26.18 -10.85
N ARG A 88 -24.49 -26.39 -12.16
CA ARG A 88 -25.61 -26.94 -12.94
C ARG A 88 -25.96 -28.36 -12.53
N THR A 89 -24.98 -29.21 -12.22
CA THR A 89 -25.23 -30.59 -11.74
C THR A 89 -25.77 -30.68 -10.32
N ARG A 90 -25.73 -29.62 -9.52
CA ARG A 90 -26.27 -29.58 -8.15
C ARG A 90 -27.72 -29.11 -8.06
N VAL A 91 -28.25 -28.50 -9.13
CA VAL A 91 -29.58 -27.87 -9.15
C VAL A 91 -30.59 -28.68 -9.99
N GLY A 92 -30.13 -29.65 -10.78
CA GLY A 92 -30.96 -30.67 -11.42
C GLY A 92 -30.86 -31.99 -10.68
#